data_AF-A0AAD7GBB1-F1
#
_entry.id   AF-A0AAD7GBB1-F1
#
_cell.length_a   1.000
_cell.length_b   1.000
_cell.length_c   1.000
_cell.angle_alpha   90.00
_cell.angle_beta   90.00
_cell.angle_gamma   90.00
#
_symmetry.space_group_name_H-M   'P 1'
#
loop_
_entity.id
_entity.type
_entity.pdbx_description
1 polymer ?
#
loop_
_entity_poly.entity_id
_entity_poly.type
_entity_poly.pdbx_seq_one_letter_code
_entity_poly.pdbx_strand_id
1 'polypeptide(L)'
;NRRVKQFYACTNKNQAVRQMTQLEQRESALGRIKARALKKASLLKTTPTPDPQGHKRKLKKKTLDIPFAEFEALPYTTPEEHHHIANSRKFPHHLSSWLNERRGDPATQV
;
A
#
# COMPACT_ATOMS: atom_id res chain seq x y z
N ASN A 1 -20.63 -11.92 26.47
CA ASN A 1 -19.61 -11.03 27.08
C ASN A 1 -18.17 -11.15 26.54
N ARG A 2 -17.92 -11.77 25.38
CA ARG A 2 -16.54 -11.95 24.84
C ARG A 2 -16.02 -10.70 24.10
N ARG A 3 -16.92 -9.98 23.41
CA ARG A 3 -16.62 -8.81 22.55
C ARG A 3 -16.11 -7.59 23.33
N VAL A 4 -16.73 -7.30 24.47
CA VAL A 4 -16.36 -6.17 25.35
C VAL A 4 -14.92 -6.33 25.89
N LYS A 5 -14.48 -7.56 26.19
CA LYS A 5 -13.13 -7.87 26.67
C LYS A 5 -12.03 -7.76 25.62
N GLN A 6 -12.35 -7.82 24.33
CA GLN A 6 -11.36 -7.70 23.25
C GLN A 6 -10.79 -6.29 23.16
N PHE A 7 -11.62 -5.26 23.39
CA PHE A 7 -11.16 -3.88 23.36
C PHE A 7 -10.23 -3.56 24.53
N TYR A 8 -10.46 -4.15 25.71
CA TYR A 8 -9.59 -3.95 26.88
C TYR A 8 -8.17 -4.54 26.70
N ALA A 9 -7.99 -5.52 25.83
CA ALA A 9 -6.66 -6.08 25.55
C ALA A 9 -5.76 -5.06 24.82
N CYS A 10 -6.37 -4.16 24.06
CA CYS A 10 -5.67 -3.17 23.22
C CYS A 10 -5.83 -1.74 23.75
N THR A 11 -6.31 -1.55 24.98
CA THR A 11 -6.46 -0.22 25.59
C THR A 11 -5.53 -0.04 26.79
N ASN A 12 -4.90 1.13 26.86
CA ASN A 12 -4.19 1.56 28.07
C ASN A 12 -5.21 2.15 29.07
N LYS A 13 -4.91 2.09 30.37
CA LYS A 13 -5.71 2.68 31.46
C LYS A 13 -5.90 4.20 31.28
N ASN A 14 -4.92 4.88 30.70
CA ASN A 14 -5.02 6.30 30.38
C ASN A 14 -5.92 6.49 29.15
N GLN A 15 -7.02 7.23 29.28
CA GLN A 15 -7.97 7.52 28.19
C GLN A 15 -8.62 6.25 27.58
N ALA A 16 -8.90 5.25 28.40
CA ALA A 16 -9.45 3.96 27.96
C ALA A 16 -10.76 4.08 27.17
N VAL A 17 -11.68 4.95 27.60
CA VAL A 17 -12.98 5.16 26.94
C VAL A 17 -12.80 5.64 25.50
N ARG A 18 -11.94 6.65 25.28
CA ARG A 18 -11.64 7.19 23.95
C ARG A 18 -11.05 6.10 23.04
N GLN A 19 -10.15 5.29 23.56
CA GLN A 19 -9.52 4.21 22.81
C GLN A 19 -10.54 3.12 22.45
N MET A 20 -11.43 2.75 23.37
CA MET A 20 -12.51 1.80 23.10
C MET A 20 -13.43 2.31 21.98
N THR A 21 -13.86 3.58 22.06
CA THR A 21 -14.71 4.20 21.03
C THR A 21 -14.04 4.19 19.65
N GLN A 22 -12.74 4.47 19.56
CA GLN A 22 -12.01 4.44 18.30
C GLN A 22 -11.90 3.03 17.73
N LEU A 23 -11.68 2.02 18.58
CA LEU A 23 -11.63 0.62 18.16
C LEU A 23 -13.00 0.15 17.63
N GLU A 24 -14.10 0.53 18.30
CA GLU A 24 -15.46 0.22 17.83
C GLU A 24 -15.76 0.86 16.47
N GLN A 25 -15.38 2.14 16.29
CA GLN A 25 -15.56 2.84 15.01
C GLN A 25 -14.75 2.18 13.88
N ARG A 26 -13.50 1.79 14.17
CA ARG A 26 -12.63 1.10 13.23
C ARG A 26 -13.22 -0.25 12.81
N GLU A 27 -13.67 -1.07 13.75
CA GLU A 27 -14.33 -2.35 13.43
C GLU A 27 -15.58 -2.16 12.56
N SER A 28 -16.39 -1.14 12.87
CA SER A 28 -17.57 -0.79 12.07
C SER A 28 -17.22 -0.42 10.63
N ALA A 29 -16.17 0.41 10.45
CA ALA A 29 -15.68 0.79 9.12
C ALA A 29 -15.18 -0.42 8.32
N LEU A 30 -14.37 -1.29 8.93
CA LEU A 30 -13.89 -2.52 8.30
C LEU A 30 -15.03 -3.46 7.91
N GLY A 31 -16.05 -3.58 8.75
CA GLY A 31 -17.27 -4.33 8.45
C GLY A 31 -17.99 -3.80 7.20
N ARG A 32 -18.13 -2.48 7.08
CA ARG A 32 -18.75 -1.83 5.90
C ARG A 32 -17.94 -2.07 4.63
N ILE A 33 -16.61 -1.97 4.69
CA ILE A 33 -15.73 -2.24 3.55
C ILE A 33 -15.88 -3.70 3.10
N LYS A 34 -15.84 -4.64 4.03
CA LYS A 34 -16.02 -6.07 3.75
C LYS A 34 -17.38 -6.34 3.10
N ALA A 35 -18.46 -5.76 3.61
CA ALA A 35 -19.79 -5.90 3.04
C ALA A 35 -19.88 -5.36 1.59
N ARG A 36 -19.26 -4.20 1.33
CA ARG A 36 -19.18 -3.63 -0.04
C ARG A 36 -18.37 -4.50 -0.99
N ALA A 37 -17.24 -5.03 -0.54
CA ALA A 37 -16.39 -5.92 -1.33
C ALA A 37 -17.13 -7.21 -1.73
N LEU A 38 -17.85 -7.82 -0.77
CA LEU A 38 -18.66 -9.02 -1.03
C LEU A 38 -19.80 -8.73 -2.03
N LYS A 39 -20.51 -7.60 -1.89
CA LYS A 39 -21.56 -7.18 -2.83
C LYS A 39 -21.03 -6.93 -4.24
N LYS A 40 -19.83 -6.32 -4.37
CA LYS A 40 -19.17 -6.13 -5.67
C LYS A 40 -18.78 -7.47 -6.30
N ALA A 41 -18.23 -8.38 -5.50
CA ALA A 41 -17.82 -9.70 -5.95
C ALA A 41 -19.00 -10.57 -6.40
N SER A 42 -20.18 -10.44 -5.77
CA SER A 42 -21.39 -11.14 -6.23
C SER A 42 -21.94 -10.58 -7.54
N LEU A 43 -21.83 -9.27 -7.76
CA LEU A 43 -22.34 -8.61 -8.97
C LEU A 43 -21.51 -8.92 -10.23
N LEU A 44 -20.20 -9.16 -10.06
CA LEU A 44 -19.28 -9.49 -11.16
C LEU A 44 -19.38 -10.95 -11.62
N LYS A 45 -20.02 -11.82 -10.84
CA LYS A 45 -20.17 -13.25 -11.18
C LYS A 45 -21.33 -13.55 -12.13
N THR A 46 -22.17 -12.56 -12.49
CA THR A 46 -23.43 -12.79 -13.23
C THR A 46 -23.44 -12.34 -14.68
N THR A 47 -22.32 -11.94 -15.29
CA THR A 47 -22.30 -11.50 -16.69
C THR A 47 -21.26 -12.27 -17.52
N PRO A 48 -21.68 -13.10 -18.50
CA PRO A 48 -20.81 -13.56 -19.57
C PRO A 48 -20.72 -12.48 -20.67
N THR A 49 -19.50 -12.16 -21.13
CA THR A 49 -19.19 -11.31 -22.31
C THR A 49 -19.14 -12.19 -23.58
N PRO A 50 -19.08 -11.70 -24.86
CA PRO A 50 -18.85 -10.35 -25.43
C PRO A 50 -19.93 -9.91 -26.46
N ASP A 51 -20.00 -8.70 -27.06
CA ASP A 51 -19.27 -8.24 -28.28
C ASP A 51 -19.79 -6.81 -28.75
N PRO A 52 -19.50 -6.22 -29.94
CA PRO A 52 -18.59 -5.08 -30.08
C PRO A 52 -19.15 -3.93 -30.97
N GLN A 53 -20.00 -3.03 -30.47
CA GLN A 53 -20.23 -1.78 -31.24
C GLN A 53 -20.85 -0.69 -30.39
N GLY A 54 -20.22 0.49 -30.36
CA GLY A 54 -20.88 1.66 -29.79
C GLY A 54 -19.95 2.79 -29.37
N HIS A 55 -19.60 3.62 -30.33
CA HIS A 55 -19.21 5.03 -30.18
C HIS A 55 -17.84 5.34 -29.54
N LYS A 56 -16.90 5.62 -30.44
CA LYS A 56 -15.66 6.36 -30.17
C LYS A 56 -15.99 7.78 -29.71
N ARG A 57 -16.17 7.99 -28.40
CA ARG A 57 -16.20 9.34 -27.83
C ARG A 57 -14.76 9.85 -27.75
N LYS A 58 -14.43 10.83 -28.60
CA LYS A 58 -13.12 11.49 -28.60
C LYS A 58 -12.83 12.08 -27.22
N LEU A 59 -11.67 11.72 -26.69
CA LEU A 59 -11.09 12.24 -25.47
C LEU A 59 -10.82 13.74 -25.63
N LYS A 60 -11.69 14.59 -25.08
CA LYS A 60 -11.25 15.92 -24.63
C LYS A 60 -10.72 15.74 -23.22
N LYS A 61 -9.40 15.60 -23.09
CA LYS A 61 -8.72 15.74 -21.80
C LYS A 61 -9.00 17.17 -21.35
N LYS A 62 -9.99 17.35 -20.47
CA LYS A 62 -9.99 18.54 -19.62
C LYS A 62 -8.77 18.34 -18.74
N THR A 63 -7.72 19.13 -18.95
CA THR A 63 -6.69 19.30 -17.94
C THR A 63 -7.43 19.74 -16.68
N LEU A 64 -7.34 18.92 -15.64
CA LEU A 64 -7.80 19.28 -14.31
C LEU A 64 -6.77 20.25 -13.76
N ASP A 65 -6.81 21.51 -14.21
CA ASP A 65 -6.01 22.56 -13.61
C ASP A 65 -6.72 22.94 -12.31
N ILE A 66 -6.30 22.30 -11.21
CA ILE A 66 -6.67 22.71 -9.86
C ILE A 66 -5.92 24.03 -9.60
N PRO A 67 -6.61 25.16 -9.36
CA PRO A 67 -5.94 26.41 -9.03
C PRO A 67 -5.12 26.21 -7.76
N PHE A 68 -3.84 26.57 -7.79
CA PHE A 68 -2.86 26.40 -6.71
C PHE A 68 -3.13 27.28 -5.46
N ALA A 69 -4.36 27.81 -5.31
CA ALA A 69 -4.72 28.76 -4.27
C ALA A 69 -4.95 28.11 -2.89
N GLU A 70 -5.14 26.79 -2.82
CA GLU A 70 -5.22 26.05 -1.55
C GLU A 70 -4.07 25.05 -1.45
N PHE A 71 -2.88 25.58 -1.17
CA PHE A 71 -1.72 24.75 -0.85
C PHE A 71 -1.85 24.28 0.61
N GLU A 72 -2.47 23.12 0.83
CA GLU A 72 -2.46 22.46 2.15
C GLU A 72 -1.09 21.80 2.38
N ALA A 73 -0.40 22.20 3.45
CA ALA A 73 0.92 21.67 3.77
C ALA A 73 0.84 20.18 4.11
N LEU A 74 1.73 19.38 3.53
CA LEU A 74 1.84 17.95 3.84
C LEU A 74 2.21 17.75 5.32
N PRO A 75 1.65 16.74 5.99
CA PRO A 75 2.01 16.45 7.37
C PRO A 75 3.49 16.05 7.46
N TYR A 76 4.12 16.44 8.56
CA TYR A 76 5.53 16.14 8.79
C TYR A 76 5.78 14.62 8.76
N THR A 77 6.80 14.23 7.99
CA THR A 77 7.31 12.85 7.91
C THR A 77 8.76 12.84 8.37
N THR A 78 9.23 11.73 8.93
CA THR A 78 10.64 11.61 9.30
C THR A 78 11.51 11.47 8.03
N PRO A 79 12.77 11.94 8.03
CA PRO A 79 13.62 11.93 6.82
C PRO A 79 13.87 10.52 6.23
N GLU A 80 13.81 9.48 7.08
CA GLU A 80 13.99 8.08 6.68
C GLU A 80 12.76 7.50 5.98
N GLU A 81 11.57 7.98 6.31
CA GLU A 81 10.31 7.58 5.66
C GLU A 81 10.03 8.43 4.42
N HIS A 82 10.57 9.66 4.37
CA HIS A 82 10.40 10.55 3.23
C HIS A 82 11.36 10.25 2.07
N HIS A 83 12.58 9.78 2.38
CA HIS A 83 13.60 9.48 1.38
C HIS A 83 13.98 8.00 1.41
N HIS A 84 14.01 7.35 0.24
CA HIS A 84 14.57 6.01 0.11
C HIS A 84 16.11 6.09 0.22
N ILE A 85 16.62 6.03 1.45
CA ILE A 85 18.06 6.03 1.72
C ILE A 85 18.51 4.57 1.83
N ALA A 86 19.41 4.15 0.95
CA ALA A 86 20.04 2.85 1.07
C ALA A 86 21.00 2.86 2.25
N ASN A 87 20.70 2.10 3.30
CA ASN A 87 21.57 1.92 4.47
C ASN A 87 22.73 0.94 4.22
N SER A 88 22.94 0.52 2.96
CA SER A 88 23.98 -0.44 2.63
C SER A 88 25.32 0.24 2.42
N ARG A 89 26.38 -0.37 2.97
CA ARG A 89 27.76 0.03 2.70
C ARG A 89 28.24 -0.69 1.45
N LYS A 90 28.85 0.03 0.51
CA LYS A 90 29.50 -0.59 -0.64
C LYS A 90 30.69 -1.41 -0.15
N PHE A 91 30.66 -2.72 -0.36
CA PHE A 91 31.80 -3.60 -0.13
C PHE A 91 32.50 -3.83 -1.47
N PRO A 92 33.65 -3.17 -1.73
CA PRO A 92 34.38 -3.39 -2.97
C PRO A 92 34.91 -4.83 -2.98
N HIS A 93 34.47 -5.63 -3.95
CA HIS A 93 35.06 -6.93 -4.23
C HIS A 93 36.14 -6.78 -5.28
N HIS A 94 37.33 -7.29 -4.97
CA HIS A 94 38.43 -7.33 -5.92
C HIS A 94 38.17 -8.43 -6.95
N LEU A 95 37.83 -8.04 -8.18
CA LEU A 95 37.41 -8.98 -9.22
C LEU A 95 38.46 -10.05 -9.51
N SER A 96 39.75 -9.72 -9.47
CA SER A 96 40.81 -10.72 -9.69
C SER A 96 40.86 -11.75 -8.57
N SER A 97 40.56 -11.35 -7.32
CA SER A 97 40.48 -12.30 -6.20
C SER A 97 39.25 -13.20 -6.35
N TRP A 98 38.11 -12.60 -6.70
CA TRP A 98 36.87 -13.33 -6.97
C TRP A 98 37.00 -14.33 -8.14
N LEU A 99 37.70 -13.94 -9.22
CA LEU A 99 38.00 -14.83 -10.35
C LEU A 99 38.97 -15.94 -9.95
N ASN A 100 39.97 -15.64 -9.12
CA ASN A 100 40.90 -16.65 -8.63
C ASN A 100 40.20 -17.71 -7.76
N GLU A 101 39.27 -17.28 -6.91
CA GLU A 101 38.43 -18.19 -6.10
C GLU A 101 37.52 -19.08 -6.95
N ARG A 102 37.13 -18.60 -8.14
CA ARG A 102 36.23 -19.30 -9.07
C ARG A 102 36.95 -19.91 -10.28
N ARG A 103 38.25 -20.16 -10.15
CA ARG A 103 39.03 -20.84 -11.19
C ARG A 103 38.39 -22.18 -11.53
N GLY A 104 38.01 -22.33 -12.80
CA GLY A 104 37.36 -23.53 -13.32
C GLY A 104 35.88 -23.36 -13.64
N ASP A 105 35.26 -22.23 -13.28
CA ASP A 105 33.92 -21.89 -13.77
C ASP A 105 33.98 -21.56 -15.28
N PRO A 106 33.34 -22.35 -16.16
CA PRO A 106 33.39 -22.11 -17.61
C PRO A 106 32.78 -20.76 -18.01
N ALA A 107 31.89 -20.18 -17.19
CA ALA A 107 31.34 -18.85 -17.46
C ALA A 107 32.33 -17.70 -17.18
N THR A 108 33.45 -17.99 -16.50
CA THR A 108 34.52 -17.01 -16.20
C THR A 108 35.75 -17.17 -17.10
N GLN A 109 35.75 -18.17 -17.98
CA GLN A 109 36.80 -18.39 -18.98
C GLN A 109 36.45 -17.62 -20.26
N VAL A 110 37.28 -16.65 -20.63
CA VAL A 110 37.23 -15.93 -21.91
C VAL A 110 38.40 -16.40 -22.77
#